data_AF-A0A8M9PID7-F1
#
_entry.id   AF-A0A8M9PID7-F1
#
_cell.length_a   1.000
_cell.length_b   1.000
_cell.length_c   1.000
_cell.angle_alpha   90.00
_cell.angle_beta   90.00
_cell.angle_gamma   90.00
#
_symmetry.space_group_name_H-M   'P 1'
#
loop_
_entity.id
_entity.type
_entity.pdbx_description
1 polymer ?
#
loop_
_entity_poly.entity_id
_entity_poly.type
_entity_poly.pdbx_seq_one_letter_code
_entity_poly.pdbx_strand_id
1 'polypeptide(L)'
;MIMAAAINSEPKRQNETWKRHIIRQLKNRNRTQTSLFQDIIQSYHSLLEKSKQRALITKGILGSGSRTSPVPSSEDSLASLKTTTGELAYQVVELQQRVQMKEVTLDEQHNKLFEVQNHLSIMTLEHSELQERVTEVQTGNRLLKQKYDSLLEQHQNMEKTYRQEKLHSADILENMIRPKQQAAARMNHRNEKRVRAREASIHKELQEAANKNVNINEESGNVSPPNPSSPQCETAERLERSHGPLFRSASATSPRIISSIRGLFERKIRGKSVCRSEEDLYIPLGVCLAARVPTKAISSLDAHDLGINAVRFSTSTNLLATGGTDRVIKTERH
;
A
#
# COMPACT_ATOMS: atom_id res chain seq x y z
N MET A 1 -46.37 20.93 -32.29
CA MET A 1 -45.56 20.36 -33.39
C MET A 1 -44.89 19.11 -32.86
N ILE A 2 -45.36 17.96 -33.36
CA ILE A 2 -45.19 16.60 -32.82
C ILE A 2 -43.84 16.03 -33.29
N MET A 3 -43.13 15.25 -32.45
CA MET A 3 -42.19 14.14 -32.74
C MET A 3 -41.33 13.88 -31.47
N ALA A 4 -41.78 13.07 -30.51
CA ALA A 4 -41.72 11.59 -30.46
C ALA A 4 -40.31 10.99 -30.22
N ALA A 5 -40.04 10.73 -28.93
CA ALA A 5 -39.42 9.54 -28.31
C ALA A 5 -38.31 8.73 -29.03
N ALA A 6 -37.17 8.59 -28.34
CA ALA A 6 -36.38 7.34 -28.30
C ALA A 6 -35.64 7.22 -26.96
N ILE A 7 -36.35 6.67 -25.97
CA ILE A 7 -35.83 6.20 -24.68
C ILE A 7 -35.39 4.73 -24.86
N ASN A 8 -34.28 4.34 -24.22
CA ASN A 8 -33.70 2.99 -24.05
C ASN A 8 -32.49 2.61 -24.93
N SER A 9 -31.28 2.91 -24.41
CA SER A 9 -30.05 2.22 -24.77
C SER A 9 -29.65 1.25 -23.66
N GLU A 10 -30.00 -0.03 -23.82
CA GLU A 10 -29.62 -1.14 -22.93
C GLU A 10 -28.16 -1.60 -23.13
N PRO A 11 -27.46 -2.05 -22.07
CA PRO A 11 -26.08 -2.54 -22.14
C PRO A 11 -26.02 -4.02 -22.55
N LYS A 12 -26.28 -4.34 -23.84
CA LYS A 12 -26.27 -5.73 -24.35
C LYS A 12 -24.92 -6.24 -24.89
N ARG A 13 -23.83 -5.45 -24.84
CA ARG A 13 -22.58 -5.78 -25.57
C ARG A 13 -21.61 -6.76 -24.89
N GLN A 14 -21.78 -7.10 -23.61
CA GLN A 14 -20.80 -7.90 -22.86
C GLN A 14 -21.11 -9.41 -22.78
N ASN A 15 -22.36 -9.87 -22.94
CA ASN A 15 -22.73 -11.28 -22.73
C ASN A 15 -22.42 -12.26 -23.87
N GLU A 16 -21.81 -11.81 -24.99
CA GLU A 16 -21.53 -12.65 -26.16
C GLU A 16 -20.05 -12.83 -26.48
N THR A 17 -19.17 -12.61 -25.50
CA THR A 17 -17.72 -12.79 -25.66
C THR A 17 -17.36 -14.23 -26.00
N TRP A 18 -17.96 -15.21 -25.32
CA TRP A 18 -17.71 -16.64 -25.56
C TRP A 18 -18.21 -17.10 -26.93
N LYS A 19 -19.40 -16.66 -27.39
CA LYS A 19 -19.90 -16.96 -28.74
C LYS A 19 -18.95 -16.45 -29.82
N ARG A 20 -18.47 -15.20 -29.68
CA ARG A 20 -17.49 -14.60 -30.58
C ARG A 20 -16.16 -15.37 -30.57
N HIS A 21 -15.71 -15.82 -29.41
CA HIS A 21 -14.52 -16.66 -29.28
C HIS A 21 -14.67 -17.99 -30.02
N ILE A 22 -15.78 -18.72 -29.81
CA ILE A 22 -16.06 -19.99 -30.48
C ILE A 22 -16.15 -19.82 -31.99
N ILE A 23 -16.86 -18.81 -32.49
CA ILE A 23 -16.95 -18.51 -33.93
C ILE A 23 -15.56 -18.24 -34.51
N ARG A 24 -14.70 -17.51 -33.79
CA ARG A 24 -13.32 -17.24 -34.21
C ARG A 24 -12.49 -18.53 -34.28
N GLN A 25 -12.58 -19.40 -33.28
CA GLN A 25 -11.91 -20.69 -33.25
C GLN A 25 -12.35 -21.59 -34.42
N LEU A 26 -13.66 -21.69 -34.69
CA LEU A 26 -14.22 -22.43 -35.82
C LEU A 26 -13.73 -21.89 -37.17
N LYS A 27 -13.73 -20.56 -37.34
CA LYS A 27 -13.18 -19.92 -38.55
C LYS A 27 -11.69 -20.20 -38.74
N ASN A 28 -10.91 -20.13 -37.67
CA ASN A 28 -9.47 -20.41 -37.72
C ASN A 28 -9.20 -21.88 -38.10
N ARG A 29 -9.87 -22.81 -37.41
CA ARG A 29 -9.79 -24.24 -37.72
C ARG A 29 -10.18 -24.54 -39.17
N ASN A 30 -11.26 -23.95 -39.66
CA ASN A 30 -11.70 -24.11 -41.05
C ASN A 30 -10.66 -23.57 -42.04
N ARG A 31 -10.06 -22.41 -41.75
CA ARG A 31 -8.99 -21.83 -42.58
C ARG A 31 -7.76 -22.73 -42.64
N THR A 32 -7.30 -23.24 -41.49
CA THR A 32 -6.15 -24.15 -41.43
C THR A 32 -6.44 -25.46 -42.16
N GLN A 33 -7.60 -26.07 -41.92
CA GLN A 33 -7.97 -27.33 -42.57
C GLN A 33 -8.17 -27.18 -44.07
N THR A 34 -8.78 -26.07 -44.52
CA THR A 34 -9.01 -25.81 -45.95
C THR A 34 -7.73 -25.43 -46.67
N SER A 35 -6.74 -24.83 -46.00
CA SER A 35 -5.47 -24.44 -46.62
C SER A 35 -4.73 -25.62 -47.27
N LEU A 36 -4.77 -26.80 -46.63
CA LEU A 36 -4.16 -28.03 -47.16
C LEU A 36 -4.79 -28.52 -48.46
N PHE A 37 -6.06 -28.16 -48.71
CA PHE A 37 -6.81 -28.57 -49.89
C PHE A 37 -7.03 -27.44 -50.88
N GLN A 38 -6.46 -26.25 -50.64
CA GLN A 38 -6.74 -25.06 -51.43
C GLN A 38 -6.37 -25.26 -52.91
N ASP A 39 -5.24 -25.91 -53.18
CA ASP A 39 -4.78 -26.22 -54.54
C ASP A 39 -5.70 -27.23 -55.25
N ILE A 40 -6.20 -28.23 -54.52
CA ILE A 40 -7.14 -29.23 -55.04
C ILE A 40 -8.49 -28.57 -55.33
N ILE A 41 -8.98 -27.72 -54.44
CA ILE A 41 -10.23 -26.97 -54.63
C ILE A 41 -10.11 -26.03 -55.85
N GLN A 42 -9.00 -25.30 -55.98
CA GLN A 42 -8.76 -24.41 -57.11
C GLN A 42 -8.64 -25.17 -58.44
N SER A 43 -7.93 -26.30 -58.46
CA SER A 43 -7.82 -27.13 -59.67
C SER A 43 -9.15 -27.76 -60.07
N TYR A 44 -9.95 -28.24 -59.12
CA TYR A 44 -11.30 -28.77 -59.39
C TYR A 44 -12.25 -27.69 -59.90
N HIS A 45 -12.20 -26.48 -59.31
CA HIS A 45 -12.97 -25.34 -59.77
C HIS A 45 -12.54 -24.92 -61.20
N SER A 46 -11.24 -24.86 -61.48
CA SER A 46 -10.72 -24.57 -62.83
C SER A 46 -11.17 -25.62 -63.85
N LEU A 47 -11.16 -26.90 -63.48
CA LEU A 47 -11.61 -28.00 -64.33
C LEU A 47 -13.13 -27.90 -64.59
N LEU A 48 -13.92 -27.57 -63.57
CA LEU A 48 -15.38 -27.38 -63.70
C LEU A 48 -15.70 -26.20 -64.62
N GLU A 49 -14.98 -25.08 -64.49
CA GLU A 49 -15.17 -23.94 -65.38
C GLU A 49 -14.75 -24.26 -66.82
N LYS A 50 -13.61 -24.96 -67.02
CA LYS A 50 -13.21 -25.46 -68.35
C LYS A 50 -14.21 -26.44 -68.95
N SER A 51 -14.82 -27.32 -68.14
CA SER A 51 -15.83 -28.28 -68.62
C SER A 51 -17.14 -27.60 -68.97
N LYS A 52 -17.59 -26.60 -68.19
CA LYS A 52 -18.74 -25.74 -68.53
C LYS A 52 -18.50 -24.96 -69.82
N GLN A 53 -17.31 -24.36 -69.98
CA GLN A 53 -16.93 -23.66 -71.21
C GLN A 53 -16.93 -24.61 -72.41
N ARG A 54 -16.34 -25.81 -72.28
CA ARG A 54 -16.42 -26.84 -73.33
C ARG A 54 -17.85 -27.25 -73.62
N ALA A 55 -18.70 -27.46 -72.61
CA ALA A 55 -20.10 -27.83 -72.82
C ALA A 55 -20.90 -26.72 -73.52
N LEU A 56 -20.63 -25.45 -73.23
CA LEU A 56 -21.21 -24.31 -73.93
C LEU A 56 -20.72 -24.21 -75.38
N ILE A 57 -19.43 -24.43 -75.62
CA ILE A 57 -18.85 -24.47 -76.97
C ILE A 57 -19.43 -25.65 -77.76
N THR A 58 -19.49 -26.85 -77.17
CA THR A 58 -20.05 -28.05 -77.80
C THR A 58 -21.55 -27.88 -78.07
N LYS A 59 -22.32 -27.27 -77.16
CA LYS A 59 -23.75 -26.93 -77.40
C LYS A 59 -23.92 -25.83 -78.44
N GLY A 60 -23.04 -24.83 -78.47
CA GLY A 60 -23.07 -23.74 -79.45
C GLY A 60 -22.69 -24.19 -80.85
N ILE A 61 -21.74 -25.13 -80.96
CA ILE A 61 -21.24 -25.64 -82.25
C ILE A 61 -22.14 -26.76 -82.82
N LEU A 62 -22.80 -27.57 -81.97
CA LEU A 62 -23.68 -28.66 -82.43
C LEU A 62 -25.18 -28.31 -82.38
N GLY A 63 -25.57 -27.16 -81.81
CA GLY A 63 -26.96 -26.76 -81.59
C GLY A 63 -27.53 -25.71 -82.56
N SER A 64 -26.75 -25.24 -83.54
CA SER A 64 -27.23 -24.28 -84.55
C SER A 64 -27.16 -24.88 -85.96
N GLY A 65 -28.00 -25.88 -86.20
CA GLY A 65 -28.34 -26.37 -87.53
C GLY A 65 -29.72 -25.84 -87.93
N SER A 66 -29.79 -24.64 -88.53
CA SER A 66 -30.88 -24.26 -89.44
C SER A 66 -30.59 -22.93 -90.14
N ARG A 67 -30.65 -22.97 -91.48
CA ARG A 67 -30.86 -21.86 -92.44
C ARG A 67 -29.64 -21.00 -92.80
N THR A 68 -28.90 -21.37 -93.86
CA THR A 68 -29.11 -21.00 -95.28
C THR A 68 -28.89 -19.51 -95.58
N SER A 69 -27.74 -19.21 -96.21
CA SER A 69 -27.43 -18.30 -97.35
C SER A 69 -28.43 -17.14 -97.65
N PRO A 70 -28.02 -15.92 -98.07
CA PRO A 70 -26.85 -15.67 -98.94
C PRO A 70 -25.95 -14.48 -98.57
N VAL A 71 -24.73 -14.56 -99.08
CA VAL A 71 -23.72 -13.51 -99.27
C VAL A 71 -24.31 -12.10 -99.31
N PRO A 72 -24.09 -11.25 -98.29
CA PRO A 72 -24.28 -9.81 -98.45
C PRO A 72 -23.01 -9.24 -99.09
N SER A 73 -23.23 -8.38 -100.08
CA SER A 73 -22.34 -7.32 -100.55
C SER A 73 -21.17 -7.03 -99.60
N SER A 74 -19.95 -7.11 -100.12
CA SER A 74 -18.68 -6.87 -99.42
C SER A 74 -18.63 -5.56 -98.62
N GLU A 75 -19.54 -4.62 -98.89
CA GLU A 75 -19.63 -3.32 -98.24
C GLU A 75 -20.39 -3.35 -96.90
N ASP A 76 -21.48 -4.12 -96.77
CA ASP A 76 -22.28 -4.17 -95.52
C ASP A 76 -21.61 -5.00 -94.42
N SER A 77 -20.88 -6.05 -94.82
CA SER A 77 -20.03 -6.82 -93.91
C SER A 77 -18.88 -5.97 -93.37
N LEU A 78 -18.32 -5.08 -94.20
CA LEU A 78 -17.27 -4.16 -93.78
C LEU A 78 -17.84 -3.07 -92.84
N ALA A 79 -19.04 -2.56 -93.10
CA ALA A 79 -19.70 -1.59 -92.24
C ALA A 79 -20.05 -2.17 -90.86
N SER A 80 -20.67 -3.36 -90.82
CA SER A 80 -20.98 -4.07 -89.57
C SER A 80 -19.72 -4.53 -88.81
N LEU A 81 -18.65 -4.90 -89.51
CA LEU A 81 -17.36 -5.16 -88.88
C LEU A 81 -16.77 -3.88 -88.27
N LYS A 82 -16.88 -2.73 -88.95
CA LYS A 82 -16.43 -1.44 -88.40
C LYS A 82 -17.23 -1.01 -87.17
N THR A 83 -18.55 -1.21 -87.15
CA THR A 83 -19.36 -0.90 -85.96
C THR A 83 -19.01 -1.81 -84.80
N THR A 84 -18.94 -3.13 -85.01
CA THR A 84 -18.52 -4.09 -83.98
C THR A 84 -17.08 -3.86 -83.51
N THR A 85 -16.17 -3.46 -84.39
CA THR A 85 -14.79 -3.08 -84.03
C THR A 85 -14.78 -1.81 -83.16
N GLY A 86 -15.61 -0.81 -83.50
CA GLY A 86 -15.76 0.41 -82.70
C GLY A 86 -16.38 0.16 -81.33
N GLU A 87 -17.40 -0.71 -81.26
CA GLU A 87 -18.02 -1.14 -80.00
C GLU A 87 -17.03 -1.90 -79.11
N LEU A 88 -16.26 -2.83 -79.66
CA LEU A 88 -15.20 -3.53 -78.93
C LEU A 88 -14.11 -2.56 -78.46
N ALA A 89 -13.71 -1.60 -79.29
CA ALA A 89 -12.75 -0.57 -78.89
C ALA A 89 -13.27 0.29 -77.73
N TYR A 90 -14.55 0.70 -77.77
CA TYR A 90 -15.20 1.40 -76.67
C TYR A 90 -15.22 0.57 -75.38
N GLN A 91 -15.58 -0.72 -75.47
CA GLN A 91 -15.58 -1.64 -74.34
C GLN A 91 -14.18 -1.81 -73.73
N VAL A 92 -13.13 -1.88 -74.55
CA VAL A 92 -11.74 -1.97 -74.07
C VAL A 92 -11.35 -0.71 -73.29
N VAL A 93 -11.69 0.48 -73.80
CA VAL A 93 -11.42 1.76 -73.09
C VAL A 93 -12.21 1.83 -71.78
N GLU A 94 -13.48 1.44 -71.78
CA GLU A 94 -14.30 1.42 -70.57
C GLU A 94 -13.76 0.43 -69.52
N LEU A 95 -13.33 -0.76 -69.95
CA LEU A 95 -12.69 -1.74 -69.08
C LEU A 95 -11.36 -1.23 -68.54
N GLN A 96 -10.56 -0.54 -69.36
CA GLN A 96 -9.30 0.06 -68.93
C GLN A 96 -9.53 1.15 -67.87
N GLN A 97 -10.52 2.03 -68.05
CA GLN A 97 -10.91 3.00 -67.02
C GLN A 97 -11.37 2.31 -65.73
N ARG A 98 -12.15 1.22 -65.86
CA ARG A 98 -12.61 0.44 -64.70
C ARG A 98 -11.45 -0.25 -63.97
N VAL A 99 -10.43 -0.73 -64.68
CA VAL A 99 -9.20 -1.29 -64.10
C VAL A 99 -8.43 -0.19 -63.38
N GLN A 100 -8.22 0.96 -64.01
CA GLN A 100 -7.52 2.09 -63.42
C GLN A 100 -8.19 2.59 -62.12
N MET A 101 -9.53 2.70 -62.11
CA MET A 101 -10.26 3.05 -60.88
C MET A 101 -10.06 2.01 -59.77
N LYS A 102 -10.05 0.71 -60.12
CA LYS A 102 -9.80 -0.36 -59.15
C LYS A 102 -8.37 -0.34 -58.62
N GLU A 103 -7.37 -0.06 -59.46
CA GLU A 103 -5.98 0.09 -59.05
C GLU A 103 -5.83 1.20 -58.00
N VAL A 104 -6.41 2.38 -58.23
CA VAL A 104 -6.42 3.48 -57.25
C VAL A 104 -7.06 3.05 -55.93
N THR A 105 -8.20 2.37 -55.96
CA THR A 105 -8.85 1.89 -54.72
C THR A 105 -8.04 0.82 -53.99
N LEU A 106 -7.30 -0.03 -54.71
CA LEU A 106 -6.42 -1.04 -54.12
C LEU A 106 -5.21 -0.39 -53.46
N ASP A 107 -4.63 0.64 -54.09
CA ASP A 107 -3.53 1.42 -53.52
C ASP A 107 -3.96 2.13 -52.23
N GLU A 108 -5.15 2.74 -52.21
CA GLU A 108 -5.73 3.33 -51.00
C GLU A 108 -5.93 2.29 -49.88
N GLN A 109 -6.44 1.10 -50.22
CA GLN A 109 -6.61 0.02 -49.26
C GLN A 109 -5.27 -0.51 -48.74
N HIS A 110 -4.26 -0.59 -49.60
CA HIS A 110 -2.91 -1.01 -49.24
C HIS A 110 -2.27 -0.01 -48.27
N ASN A 111 -2.38 1.28 -48.54
CA ASN A 111 -1.90 2.35 -47.64
C ASN A 111 -2.60 2.28 -46.27
N LYS A 112 -3.92 2.14 -46.23
CA LYS A 112 -4.68 2.00 -44.96
C LYS A 112 -4.28 0.75 -44.19
N LEU A 113 -4.06 -0.38 -44.87
CA LEU A 113 -3.60 -1.62 -44.24
C LEU A 113 -2.20 -1.44 -43.65
N PHE A 114 -1.30 -0.80 -44.40
CA PHE A 114 0.05 -0.48 -43.94
C PHE A 114 0.04 0.41 -42.70
N GLU A 115 -0.78 1.47 -42.67
CA GLU A 115 -0.95 2.35 -41.51
C GLU A 115 -1.43 1.59 -40.27
N VAL A 116 -2.48 0.77 -40.41
CA VAL A 116 -3.00 -0.05 -39.29
C VAL A 116 -1.97 -1.07 -38.83
N GLN A 117 -1.23 -1.70 -39.74
CA GLN A 117 -0.17 -2.64 -39.40
C GLN A 117 0.97 -1.96 -38.63
N ASN A 118 1.37 -0.75 -39.05
CA ASN A 118 2.38 0.04 -38.34
C ASN A 118 1.87 0.43 -36.94
N HIS A 119 0.62 0.87 -36.82
CA HIS A 119 0.02 1.21 -35.53
C HIS A 119 -0.07 0.01 -34.59
N LEU A 120 -0.45 -1.17 -35.10
CA LEU A 120 -0.41 -2.41 -34.33
C LEU A 120 1.01 -2.75 -33.87
N SER A 121 2.01 -2.60 -34.75
CA SER A 121 3.42 -2.83 -34.38
C SER A 121 3.86 -1.92 -33.23
N ILE A 122 3.54 -0.62 -33.28
CA ILE A 122 3.87 0.33 -32.21
C ILE A 122 3.17 -0.06 -30.91
N MET A 123 1.85 -0.31 -30.95
CA MET A 123 1.09 -0.74 -29.76
C MET A 123 1.60 -2.06 -29.18
N THR A 124 2.07 -2.99 -30.00
CA THR A 124 2.66 -4.24 -29.50
C THR A 124 3.99 -4.03 -28.79
N LEU A 125 4.81 -3.09 -29.26
CA LEU A 125 6.06 -2.71 -28.59
C LEU A 125 5.78 -2.03 -27.25
N GLU A 126 4.85 -1.07 -27.20
CA GLU A 126 4.44 -0.40 -25.97
C GLU A 126 3.86 -1.38 -24.94
N HIS A 127 3.04 -2.34 -25.39
CA HIS A 127 2.53 -3.40 -24.51
C HIS A 127 3.67 -4.26 -23.94
N SER A 128 4.65 -4.63 -24.77
CA SER A 128 5.82 -5.39 -24.33
C SER A 128 6.63 -4.62 -23.29
N GLU A 129 6.85 -3.32 -23.50
CA GLU A 129 7.59 -2.47 -22.57
C GLU A 129 6.85 -2.28 -21.24
N LEU A 130 5.54 -2.05 -21.27
CA LEU A 130 4.72 -1.99 -20.06
C LEU A 130 4.71 -3.33 -19.31
N GLN A 131 4.67 -4.44 -20.04
CA GLN A 131 4.75 -5.77 -19.44
C GLN A 131 6.09 -6.00 -18.73
N GLU A 132 7.20 -5.58 -19.32
CA GLU A 132 8.53 -5.63 -18.69
C GLU A 132 8.58 -4.81 -17.40
N ARG A 133 8.13 -3.54 -17.44
CA ARG A 133 8.05 -2.66 -16.25
C ARG A 133 7.18 -3.26 -15.14
N VAL A 134 6.06 -3.89 -15.49
CA VAL A 134 5.21 -4.59 -14.51
C VAL A 134 5.97 -5.75 -13.86
N THR A 135 6.70 -6.55 -14.65
CA THR A 135 7.51 -7.64 -14.08
C THR A 135 8.63 -7.13 -13.19
N GLU A 136 9.30 -6.04 -13.56
CA GLU A 136 10.34 -5.40 -12.74
C GLU A 136 9.77 -4.96 -11.39
N VAL A 137 8.67 -4.20 -11.38
CA VAL A 137 8.01 -3.75 -10.15
C VAL A 137 7.54 -4.94 -9.29
N GLN A 138 7.01 -5.99 -9.90
CA GLN A 138 6.59 -7.20 -9.17
C GLN A 138 7.79 -7.92 -8.52
N THR A 139 8.94 -7.99 -9.18
CA THR A 139 10.15 -8.59 -8.61
C THR A 139 10.73 -7.74 -7.48
N GLY A 140 10.77 -6.42 -7.65
CA GLY A 140 11.18 -5.47 -6.60
C GLY A 140 10.29 -5.55 -5.36
N ASN A 141 8.97 -5.59 -5.55
CA ASN A 141 8.01 -5.74 -4.45
C ASN A 141 8.17 -7.08 -3.73
N ARG A 142 8.47 -8.17 -4.44
CA ARG A 142 8.74 -9.49 -3.83
C ARG A 142 9.99 -9.45 -2.95
N LEU A 143 11.06 -8.81 -3.43
CA LEU A 143 12.30 -8.65 -2.66
C LEU A 143 12.09 -7.76 -1.43
N LEU A 144 11.34 -6.66 -1.57
CA LEU A 144 11.00 -5.78 -0.45
C LEU A 144 10.19 -6.53 0.61
N LYS A 145 9.23 -7.35 0.19
CA LYS A 145 8.46 -8.21 1.11
C LYS A 145 9.36 -9.19 1.86
N GLN A 146 10.29 -9.86 1.18
CA GLN A 146 11.24 -10.76 1.84
C GLN A 146 12.11 -10.04 2.88
N LYS A 147 12.57 -8.81 2.58
CA LYS A 147 13.32 -7.98 3.54
C LYS A 147 12.46 -7.58 4.74
N TYR A 148 11.21 -7.20 4.49
CA TYR A 148 10.25 -6.87 5.56
C TYR A 148 9.98 -8.07 6.46
N ASP A 149 9.71 -9.25 5.89
CA ASP A 149 9.43 -10.47 6.65
C ASP A 149 10.65 -10.87 7.51
N SER A 150 11.87 -10.77 6.96
CA SER A 150 13.11 -11.00 7.71
C SER A 150 13.32 -10.02 8.87
N LEU A 151 13.07 -8.71 8.64
CA LEU A 151 13.16 -7.69 9.68
C LEU A 151 12.10 -7.90 10.77
N LEU A 152 10.89 -8.31 10.39
CA LEU A 152 9.81 -8.61 11.31
C LEU A 152 10.16 -9.80 12.23
N GLU A 153 10.75 -10.86 11.67
CA GLU A 153 11.23 -12.01 12.44
C GLU A 153 12.34 -11.60 13.43
N GLN A 154 13.31 -10.81 12.98
CA GLN A 154 14.36 -10.26 13.84
C GLN A 154 13.79 -9.42 14.98
N HIS A 155 12.82 -8.54 14.68
CA HIS A 155 12.14 -7.72 15.69
C HIS A 155 11.42 -8.58 16.73
N GLN A 156 10.68 -9.61 16.29
CA GLN A 156 10.01 -10.53 17.22
C GLN A 156 11.00 -11.28 18.11
N ASN A 157 12.15 -11.69 17.58
CA ASN A 157 13.20 -12.35 18.38
C ASN A 157 13.83 -11.39 19.40
N MET A 158 14.12 -10.14 19.00
CA MET A 158 14.60 -9.10 19.89
C MET A 158 13.59 -8.77 21.00
N GLU A 159 12.28 -8.76 20.68
CA GLU A 159 11.25 -8.52 21.68
C GLU A 159 11.11 -9.68 22.68
N LYS A 160 11.27 -10.93 22.22
CA LYS A 160 11.29 -12.12 23.09
C LYS A 160 12.46 -12.07 24.07
N THR A 161 13.67 -11.80 23.57
CA THR A 161 14.89 -11.71 24.41
C THR A 161 14.80 -10.54 25.39
N TYR A 162 14.31 -9.37 24.96
CA TYR A 162 14.07 -8.23 25.84
C TYR A 162 13.07 -8.54 26.96
N ARG A 163 11.98 -9.26 26.64
CA ARG A 163 10.98 -9.66 27.63
C ARG A 163 11.54 -10.66 28.63
N GLN A 164 12.36 -11.61 28.19
CA GLN A 164 13.07 -12.55 29.08
C GLN A 164 14.03 -11.82 30.01
N GLU A 165 14.83 -10.89 29.50
CA GLU A 165 15.77 -10.09 30.30
C GLU A 165 15.03 -9.24 31.34
N LYS A 166 13.89 -8.65 30.96
CA LYS A 166 13.05 -7.87 31.90
C LYS A 166 12.49 -8.74 33.02
N LEU A 167 12.06 -9.97 32.72
CA LEU A 167 11.59 -10.92 33.73
C LEU A 167 12.73 -11.37 34.65
N HIS A 168 13.90 -11.69 34.09
CA HIS A 168 15.08 -12.07 34.85
C HIS A 168 15.55 -10.95 35.78
N SER A 169 15.58 -9.71 35.29
CA SER A 169 15.89 -8.51 36.09
C SER A 169 14.91 -8.33 37.25
N ALA A 170 13.61 -8.54 37.02
CA ALA A 170 12.59 -8.47 38.06
C ALA A 170 12.79 -9.55 39.15
N ASP A 171 13.08 -10.79 38.75
CA ASP A 171 13.37 -11.90 39.67
C ASP A 171 14.62 -11.64 40.53
N ILE A 172 15.70 -11.13 39.93
CA ILE A 172 16.91 -10.74 40.68
C ILE A 172 16.59 -9.65 41.70
N LEU A 173 15.80 -8.64 41.33
CA LEU A 173 15.41 -7.57 42.25
C LEU A 173 14.56 -8.10 43.41
N GLU A 174 13.60 -8.97 43.14
CA GLU A 174 12.78 -9.61 44.17
C GLU A 174 13.64 -10.44 45.14
N ASN A 175 14.57 -11.24 44.61
CA ASN A 175 15.51 -12.03 45.38
C ASN A 175 16.46 -11.17 46.24
N MET A 176 16.84 -9.97 45.79
CA MET A 176 17.63 -9.01 46.58
C MET A 176 16.78 -8.30 47.65
N ILE A 177 15.53 -7.95 47.35
CA ILE A 177 14.64 -7.19 48.24
C ILE A 177 14.17 -8.05 49.42
N ARG A 178 13.82 -9.32 49.19
CA ARG A 178 13.28 -10.23 50.22
C ARG A 178 14.16 -10.34 51.48
N PRO A 179 15.47 -10.63 51.41
CA PRO A 179 16.32 -10.69 52.61
C PRO A 179 16.53 -9.31 53.24
N LYS A 180 16.60 -8.23 52.44
CA LYS A 180 16.68 -6.85 52.97
C LYS A 180 15.43 -6.49 53.77
N GLN A 181 14.24 -6.86 53.28
CA GLN A 181 12.97 -6.66 53.96
C GLN A 181 12.90 -7.49 55.26
N GLN A 182 13.33 -8.75 55.22
CA GLN A 182 13.41 -9.58 56.43
C GLN A 182 14.39 -9.02 57.47
N ALA A 183 15.55 -8.54 57.04
CA ALA A 183 16.54 -7.91 57.93
C ALA A 183 15.98 -6.62 58.55
N ALA A 184 15.30 -5.79 57.76
CA ALA A 184 14.61 -4.59 58.24
C ALA A 184 13.52 -4.94 59.27
N ALA A 185 12.69 -5.97 59.00
CA ALA A 185 11.67 -6.43 59.93
C ALA A 185 12.27 -6.92 61.27
N ARG A 186 13.38 -7.69 61.22
CA ARG A 186 14.10 -8.14 62.42
C ARG A 186 14.69 -6.96 63.21
N MET A 187 15.23 -5.97 62.51
CA MET A 187 15.77 -4.76 63.15
C MET A 187 14.67 -3.92 63.79
N ASN A 188 13.53 -3.75 63.12
CA ASN A 188 12.36 -3.07 63.65
C ASN A 188 11.84 -3.77 64.92
N HIS A 189 11.73 -5.09 64.92
CA HIS A 189 11.35 -5.87 66.11
C HIS A 189 12.31 -5.66 67.29
N ARG A 190 13.62 -5.60 67.04
CA ARG A 190 14.62 -5.31 68.08
C ARG A 190 14.48 -3.88 68.59
N ASN A 191 14.27 -2.91 67.70
CA ASN A 191 14.06 -1.52 68.07
C ASN A 191 12.80 -1.36 68.93
N GLU A 192 11.69 -1.99 68.53
CA GLU A 192 10.43 -1.97 69.27
C GLU A 192 10.57 -2.58 70.67
N LYS A 193 11.31 -3.69 70.80
CA LYS A 193 11.64 -4.26 72.12
C LYS A 193 12.43 -3.29 73.00
N ARG A 194 13.43 -2.59 72.43
CA ARG A 194 14.21 -1.59 73.19
C ARG A 194 13.37 -0.39 73.59
N VAL A 195 12.49 0.08 72.70
CA VAL A 195 11.55 1.18 72.99
C VAL A 195 10.60 0.77 74.12
N ARG A 196 9.94 -0.39 74.02
CA ARG A 196 9.07 -0.91 75.09
C ARG A 196 9.78 -1.08 76.44
N ALA A 197 11.02 -1.56 76.44
CA ALA A 197 11.80 -1.68 77.67
C ALA A 197 12.14 -0.32 78.30
N ARG A 198 12.46 0.69 77.48
CA ARG A 198 12.69 2.07 77.93
C ARG A 198 11.40 2.69 78.48
N GLU A 199 10.29 2.52 77.77
CA GLU A 199 8.96 2.99 78.22
C GLU A 199 8.59 2.36 79.57
N ALA A 200 8.84 1.06 79.78
CA ALA A 200 8.62 0.40 81.06
C ALA A 200 9.56 0.88 82.18
N SER A 201 10.84 1.15 81.88
CA SER A 201 11.78 1.74 82.85
C SER A 201 11.33 3.13 83.28
N ILE A 202 10.98 3.98 82.31
CA ILE A 202 10.46 5.33 82.57
C ILE A 202 9.17 5.25 83.38
N HIS A 203 8.25 4.36 83.04
CA HIS A 203 7.01 4.18 83.81
C HIS A 203 7.29 3.76 85.27
N LYS A 204 8.25 2.85 85.49
CA LYS A 204 8.67 2.42 86.82
C LYS A 204 9.33 3.57 87.60
N GLU A 205 10.24 4.31 86.98
CA GLU A 205 10.91 5.48 87.57
C GLU A 205 9.90 6.58 87.94
N LEU A 206 8.91 6.83 87.09
CA LEU A 206 7.81 7.78 87.38
C LEU A 206 6.96 7.32 88.57
N GLN A 207 6.65 6.02 88.66
CA GLN A 207 5.90 5.46 89.79
C GLN A 207 6.69 5.51 91.10
N GLU A 208 8.00 5.20 91.06
CA GLU A 208 8.90 5.33 92.21
C GLU A 208 9.04 6.79 92.65
N ALA A 209 9.18 7.72 91.69
CA ALA A 209 9.22 9.16 91.97
C ALA A 209 7.89 9.68 92.55
N ALA A 210 6.74 9.17 92.09
CA ALA A 210 5.43 9.53 92.63
C ALA A 210 5.19 9.00 94.06
N ASN A 211 5.72 7.81 94.39
CA ASN A 211 5.62 7.22 95.72
C ASN A 211 6.64 7.79 96.72
N LYS A 212 7.69 8.45 96.23
CA LYS A 212 8.68 9.12 97.08
C LYS A 212 8.05 10.38 97.66
N ASN A 213 7.59 10.30 98.90
CA ASN A 213 7.14 11.46 99.65
C ASN A 213 8.28 12.48 99.73
N VAL A 214 8.15 13.57 98.98
CA VAL A 214 9.06 14.71 99.08
C VAL A 214 8.72 15.40 100.40
N ASN A 215 9.58 15.23 101.41
CA ASN A 215 9.53 16.05 102.60
C ASN A 215 10.01 17.45 102.21
N ILE A 216 9.06 18.34 101.90
CA ILE A 216 9.33 19.75 101.63
C ILE A 216 9.58 20.41 102.98
N ASN A 217 10.75 20.18 103.56
CA ASN A 217 11.32 21.16 104.48
C ASN A 217 12.00 22.22 103.61
N GLU A 218 11.32 23.36 103.50
CA GLU A 218 11.85 24.61 102.97
C GLU A 218 13.03 25.09 103.84
N GLU A 219 14.22 24.53 103.64
CA GLU A 219 15.45 25.15 104.11
C GLU A 219 16.22 25.73 102.92
N SER A 220 15.87 26.98 102.68
CA SER A 220 16.64 28.00 101.98
C SER A 220 18.09 27.98 102.49
N GLY A 221 19.05 27.65 101.61
CA GLY A 221 20.45 27.52 101.99
C GLY A 221 21.40 27.49 100.80
N ASN A 222 21.66 28.67 100.25
CA ASN A 222 22.83 29.07 99.45
C ASN A 222 23.92 28.02 99.20
N VAL A 223 24.10 27.55 97.96
CA VAL A 223 25.45 27.34 97.38
C VAL A 223 25.41 27.57 95.86
N SER A 224 26.21 28.56 95.43
CA SER A 224 26.53 28.93 94.05
C SER A 224 27.21 27.80 93.24
N PRO A 225 27.22 27.87 91.89
CA PRO A 225 27.42 26.72 91.01
C PRO A 225 28.90 26.41 90.74
N PRO A 226 29.27 25.14 90.44
CA PRO A 226 30.53 24.86 89.77
C PRO A 226 30.36 24.35 88.33
N ASN A 227 31.36 24.72 87.54
CA ASN A 227 31.56 24.55 86.10
C ASN A 227 31.49 23.10 85.57
N PRO A 228 31.23 22.90 84.26
CA PRO A 228 31.29 21.58 83.63
C PRO A 228 32.76 21.21 83.34
N SER A 229 33.33 20.35 84.18
CA SER A 229 34.63 19.70 83.94
C SER A 229 34.46 18.18 83.87
N SER A 230 34.88 17.63 82.73
CA SER A 230 35.06 16.21 82.40
C SER A 230 35.90 15.39 83.42
N PRO A 231 35.68 14.06 83.47
CA PRO A 231 36.78 13.08 83.49
C PRO A 231 36.54 11.96 82.44
N GLN A 232 37.41 11.78 81.43
CA GLN A 232 38.51 10.80 81.36
C GLN A 232 38.17 9.37 81.82
N CYS A 233 38.14 8.41 80.86
CA CYS A 233 39.06 7.26 80.71
C CYS A 233 38.77 6.09 81.69
N GLU A 234 38.74 4.81 81.37
CA GLU A 234 39.05 3.89 80.26
C GLU A 234 38.17 2.65 80.57
N THR A 235 37.68 1.81 79.65
CA THR A 235 38.40 0.66 79.08
C THR A 235 37.31 -0.27 78.47
N ALA A 236 37.70 -1.08 77.48
CA ALA A 236 37.02 -2.27 76.96
C ALA A 236 36.11 -2.11 75.72
N GLU A 237 36.80 -2.15 74.57
CA GLU A 237 36.61 -3.16 73.51
C GLU A 237 35.47 -2.99 72.48
N ARG A 238 35.92 -2.52 71.30
CA ARG A 238 36.00 -3.33 70.06
C ARG A 238 35.14 -2.88 68.88
N LEU A 239 35.89 -2.38 67.89
CA LEU A 239 35.65 -2.18 66.46
C LEU A 239 34.96 -0.88 66.06
N GLU A 240 35.69 0.24 65.92
CA GLU A 240 36.67 0.58 64.85
C GLU A 240 36.10 0.53 63.42
N ARG A 241 36.12 1.71 62.79
CA ARG A 241 36.17 2.00 61.34
C ARG A 241 34.89 1.64 60.57
N SER A 242 34.24 2.53 59.83
CA SER A 242 34.77 3.66 59.07
C SER A 242 33.62 4.61 58.78
N HIS A 243 33.83 5.91 58.96
CA HIS A 243 33.22 6.90 58.08
C HIS A 243 33.46 6.40 56.65
N GLY A 244 32.38 6.04 55.95
CA GLY A 244 32.50 5.53 54.58
C GLY A 244 33.28 6.56 53.78
N PRO A 245 34.46 6.21 53.26
CA PRO A 245 35.21 7.15 52.45
C PRO A 245 34.34 7.47 51.24
N LEU A 246 34.34 8.75 50.90
CA LEU A 246 34.01 9.25 49.58
C LEU A 246 34.70 8.35 48.55
N PHE A 247 33.96 7.42 47.95
CA PHE A 247 34.43 6.68 46.77
C PHE A 247 34.40 7.65 45.57
N ARG A 248 35.40 8.52 45.54
CA ARG A 248 36.00 9.02 44.31
C ARG A 248 36.88 7.90 43.76
N SER A 249 36.33 7.06 42.90
CA SER A 249 37.12 6.21 42.02
C SER A 249 36.94 6.70 40.59
N ALA A 250 37.89 7.52 40.19
CA ALA A 250 38.27 7.71 38.80
C ALA A 250 39.06 6.46 38.36
N SER A 251 38.65 5.86 37.24
CA SER A 251 39.47 5.09 36.28
C SER A 251 38.49 4.56 35.22
N ALA A 252 38.35 5.25 34.09
CA ALA A 252 39.21 5.14 32.91
C ALA A 252 38.93 3.85 32.12
N THR A 253 38.16 3.99 31.03
CA THR A 253 38.22 3.31 29.71
C THR A 253 36.84 3.53 29.04
N SER A 254 36.60 4.64 28.32
CA SER A 254 36.77 4.83 26.85
C SER A 254 35.70 4.10 25.99
N PRO A 255 35.18 4.66 24.86
CA PRO A 255 35.18 6.06 24.40
C PRO A 255 33.83 6.56 23.81
N ARG A 256 33.60 7.87 24.03
CA ARG A 256 33.09 8.88 23.08
C ARG A 256 31.61 8.83 22.60
N ILE A 257 31.10 10.06 22.43
CA ILE A 257 29.95 10.50 21.63
C ILE A 257 28.57 10.42 22.31
N ILE A 258 28.24 11.39 23.17
CA ILE A 258 27.01 12.22 23.08
C ILE A 258 27.00 13.31 24.16
N SER A 259 27.73 14.40 23.90
CA SER A 259 27.55 15.68 24.60
C SER A 259 26.86 16.67 23.65
N SER A 260 25.53 16.59 23.51
CA SER A 260 24.79 17.59 22.71
C SER A 260 23.28 17.72 23.00
N ILE A 261 22.73 17.17 24.09
CA ILE A 261 21.25 17.12 24.26
C ILE A 261 20.72 18.14 25.29
N ARG A 262 21.59 18.80 26.07
CA ARG A 262 21.15 19.75 27.11
C ARG A 262 20.98 21.21 26.63
N GLY A 263 21.22 21.49 25.35
CA GLY A 263 20.99 22.81 24.73
C GLY A 263 19.75 22.88 23.82
N LEU A 264 18.97 21.81 23.70
CA LEU A 264 17.86 21.69 22.75
C LEU A 264 16.46 21.90 23.36
N PHE A 265 16.35 22.04 24.68
CA PHE A 265 15.05 22.19 25.37
C PHE A 265 14.78 23.60 25.91
N GLU A 266 15.61 24.59 25.60
CA GLU A 266 15.43 25.99 26.03
C GLU A 266 15.58 26.97 24.85
N ARG A 267 14.66 26.92 23.89
CA ARG A 267 14.39 28.06 23.00
C ARG A 267 12.89 28.33 22.92
N LYS A 268 12.46 29.31 23.72
CA LYS A 268 11.24 30.09 23.55
C LYS A 268 11.26 30.80 22.20
N ILE A 269 10.64 30.28 21.13
CA ILE A 269 10.25 31.08 19.96
C ILE A 269 8.93 30.57 19.35
N ARG A 270 7.85 31.25 19.75
CA ARG A 270 6.71 31.72 18.95
C ARG A 270 6.70 31.35 17.45
N GLY A 271 5.74 30.51 17.05
CA GLY A 271 5.04 30.61 15.76
C GLY A 271 5.55 29.75 14.59
N LYS A 272 4.56 29.13 13.93
CA LYS A 272 4.55 28.50 12.59
C LYS A 272 4.85 26.99 12.53
N SER A 273 3.98 26.35 11.76
CA SER A 273 3.73 24.93 11.53
C SER A 273 4.99 24.09 11.25
N VAL A 274 5.13 22.99 11.97
CA VAL A 274 6.03 21.89 11.59
C VAL A 274 5.20 20.87 10.82
N CYS A 275 5.15 21.06 9.50
CA CYS A 275 4.77 20.00 8.57
C CYS A 275 5.93 18.99 8.61
N ARG A 276 5.70 17.82 9.18
CA ARG A 276 6.68 16.73 9.14
C ARG A 276 6.76 16.22 7.70
N SER A 277 7.93 16.46 7.11
CA SER A 277 8.36 16.06 5.79
C SER A 277 8.56 14.54 5.73
N GLU A 278 7.58 13.82 5.19
CA GLU A 278 7.75 12.51 4.55
C GLU A 278 6.57 12.31 3.56
N GLU A 279 6.76 12.89 2.37
CA GLU A 279 6.34 12.39 1.05
C GLU A 279 5.01 11.61 0.93
N ASP A 280 3.88 12.30 1.11
CA ASP A 280 2.64 11.92 0.40
C ASP A 280 2.79 12.34 -1.07
N LEU A 281 3.27 11.42 -1.92
CA LEU A 281 3.20 11.55 -3.38
C LEU A 281 1.72 11.57 -3.80
N TYR A 282 1.14 12.76 -3.81
CA TYR A 282 -0.22 13.01 -4.29
C TYR A 282 -0.32 12.69 -5.78
N ILE A 283 -1.00 11.60 -6.12
CA ILE A 283 -1.55 11.39 -7.46
C ILE A 283 -2.63 12.46 -7.66
N PRO A 284 -2.56 13.35 -8.67
CA PRO A 284 -3.63 14.29 -8.95
C PRO A 284 -4.85 13.49 -9.46
N LEU A 285 -5.73 13.10 -8.53
CA LEU A 285 -7.08 12.65 -8.86
C LEU A 285 -7.82 13.81 -9.53
N GLY A 286 -8.42 13.51 -10.69
CA GLY A 286 -8.86 14.45 -11.71
C GLY A 286 -9.62 15.69 -11.23
N VAL A 287 -9.53 16.74 -12.06
CA VAL A 287 -10.12 18.07 -11.87
C VAL A 287 -11.58 17.96 -11.41
N CYS A 288 -11.87 18.43 -10.20
CA CYS A 288 -13.23 18.50 -9.67
C CYS A 288 -14.01 19.60 -10.40
N LEU A 289 -14.95 19.24 -11.27
CA LEU A 289 -15.70 20.19 -12.12
C LEU A 289 -16.77 20.99 -11.36
N ALA A 290 -17.20 20.53 -10.18
CA ALA A 290 -18.11 21.24 -9.29
C ALA A 290 -18.04 20.66 -7.86
N ALA A 291 -17.85 21.52 -6.86
CA ALA A 291 -18.00 21.17 -5.45
C ALA A 291 -19.20 21.94 -4.86
N ARG A 292 -20.12 21.24 -4.18
CA ARG A 292 -21.25 21.85 -3.46
C ARG A 292 -21.09 21.58 -1.97
N VAL A 293 -21.26 22.64 -1.15
CA VAL A 293 -21.20 22.53 0.31
C VAL A 293 -22.43 21.76 0.82
N PRO A 294 -22.26 20.73 1.67
CA PRO A 294 -23.38 20.04 2.31
C PRO A 294 -24.21 21.02 3.14
N THR A 295 -25.54 21.02 2.97
CA THR A 295 -26.45 21.91 3.72
C THR A 295 -27.02 21.29 4.99
N LYS A 296 -26.85 19.98 5.18
CA LYS A 296 -27.37 19.24 6.34
C LYS A 296 -26.34 18.21 6.79
N ALA A 297 -26.14 18.10 8.11
CA ALA A 297 -25.37 17.01 8.70
C ALA A 297 -26.21 15.73 8.69
N ILE A 298 -25.68 14.65 8.13
CA ILE A 298 -26.35 13.34 8.05
C ILE A 298 -26.13 12.53 9.33
N SER A 299 -24.96 12.68 9.94
CA SER A 299 -24.57 12.02 11.18
C SER A 299 -23.79 12.99 12.05
N SER A 300 -24.11 13.02 13.34
CA SER A 300 -23.39 13.77 14.37
C SER A 300 -23.01 12.80 15.47
N LEU A 301 -21.72 12.66 15.72
CA LEU A 301 -21.18 11.81 16.77
C LEU A 301 -20.32 12.64 17.71
N ASP A 302 -20.60 12.52 19.01
CA ASP A 302 -19.80 13.18 20.03
C ASP A 302 -18.59 12.30 20.37
N ALA A 303 -17.46 12.64 19.75
CA ALA A 303 -16.22 11.90 19.93
C ALA A 303 -15.51 12.27 21.25
N HIS A 304 -15.73 13.44 21.86
CA HIS A 304 -14.94 13.86 23.03
C HIS A 304 -15.71 14.80 23.96
N ASP A 305 -15.69 14.52 25.26
CA ASP A 305 -16.50 15.21 26.29
C ASP A 305 -16.22 16.72 26.44
N LEU A 306 -15.06 17.21 25.98
CA LEU A 306 -14.64 18.61 26.13
C LEU A 306 -14.52 19.35 24.79
N GLY A 307 -14.08 18.68 23.73
CA GLY A 307 -13.82 19.28 22.42
C GLY A 307 -12.73 18.57 21.63
N ILE A 308 -12.74 18.75 20.31
CA ILE A 308 -11.84 18.08 19.35
C ILE A 308 -10.78 19.08 18.87
N ASN A 309 -9.50 18.73 19.01
CA ASN A 309 -8.36 19.58 18.61
C ASN A 309 -7.76 19.17 17.26
N ALA A 310 -7.88 17.89 16.88
CA ALA A 310 -7.33 17.38 15.63
C ALA A 310 -8.23 16.31 15.02
N VAL A 311 -8.33 16.31 13.69
CA VAL A 311 -9.10 15.32 12.92
C VAL A 311 -8.27 14.92 11.70
N ARG A 312 -8.16 13.62 11.41
CA ARG A 312 -7.50 13.11 10.21
C ARG A 312 -8.30 11.95 9.60
N PHE A 313 -8.65 12.09 8.33
CA PHE A 313 -9.21 11.01 7.52
C PHE A 313 -8.07 10.22 6.88
N SER A 314 -8.17 8.91 6.88
CA SER A 314 -7.34 8.07 6.03
C SER A 314 -7.99 7.95 4.66
N THR A 315 -7.18 8.10 3.60
CA THR A 315 -7.64 7.98 2.20
C THR A 315 -7.71 6.52 1.74
N SER A 316 -6.96 5.64 2.39
CA SER A 316 -6.83 4.22 2.04
C SER A 316 -7.66 3.32 2.93
N THR A 317 -7.88 3.73 4.18
CA THR A 317 -8.71 3.04 5.14
C THR A 317 -9.89 3.95 5.46
N ASN A 318 -11.12 3.43 5.50
CA ASN A 318 -12.30 4.21 5.89
C ASN A 318 -12.29 4.50 7.39
N LEU A 319 -11.19 5.08 7.88
CA LEU A 319 -10.90 5.38 9.26
C LEU A 319 -10.76 6.90 9.43
N LEU A 320 -11.42 7.38 10.47
CA LEU A 320 -11.35 8.74 10.97
C LEU A 320 -10.67 8.70 12.33
N ALA A 321 -9.60 9.48 12.50
CA ALA A 321 -8.96 9.66 13.80
C ALA A 321 -9.27 11.06 14.33
N THR A 322 -9.83 11.14 15.54
CA THR A 322 -10.11 12.38 16.27
C THR A 322 -9.24 12.43 17.53
N GLY A 323 -8.71 13.61 17.86
CA GLY A 323 -7.92 13.85 19.06
C GLY A 323 -8.53 14.97 19.88
N GLY A 324 -8.89 14.68 21.13
CA GLY A 324 -9.64 15.58 21.99
C GLY A 324 -8.80 16.33 23.03
N THR A 325 -9.43 17.30 23.68
CA THR A 325 -8.88 18.03 24.84
C THR A 325 -8.78 17.14 26.08
N ASP A 326 -9.56 16.06 26.11
CA ASP A 326 -9.49 14.96 27.08
C ASP A 326 -8.19 14.14 27.00
N ARG A 327 -7.29 14.46 26.06
CA ARG A 327 -6.02 13.76 25.79
C ARG A 327 -6.21 12.32 25.32
N VAL A 328 -7.37 12.02 24.73
CA VAL A 328 -7.67 10.72 24.11
C VAL A 328 -7.62 10.87 22.59
N ILE A 329 -7.21 9.80 21.91
CA ILE A 329 -7.36 9.66 20.45
C ILE A 329 -8.42 8.58 20.22
N LYS A 330 -9.49 8.91 19.51
CA LYS A 330 -10.52 7.95 19.09
C LYS A 330 -10.39 7.70 17.60
N THR A 331 -10.55 6.44 17.20
CA THR A 331 -10.53 6.02 15.80
C THR A 331 -11.86 5.38 15.46
N GLU A 332 -12.55 5.94 14.48
CA GLU A 332 -13.87 5.51 14.04
C GLU A 332 -13.81 5.03 12.60
N ARG A 333 -14.60 4.02 12.27
CA ARG A 333 -14.81 3.63 10.87
C ARG A 333 -16.02 4.39 10.33
N HIS A 334 -15.85 5.07 9.20
CA HIS A 334 -16.95 5.73 8.47
C HIS A 334 -17.41 4.89 7.28
#